data_AF-J3IPS9-F1
#
_entry.id   AF-J3IPS9-F1
#
_cell.length_a   1.000
_cell.length_b   1.000
_cell.length_c   1.000
_cell.angle_alpha   90.00
_cell.angle_beta   90.00
_cell.angle_gamma   90.00
#
_symmetry.space_group_name_H-M   'P 1'
#
loop_
_entity.id
_entity.type
_entity.pdbx_description
1 polymer ?
#
loop_
_entity_poly.entity_id
_entity_poly.type
_entity_poly.pdbx_seq_one_letter_code
_entity_poly.pdbx_strand_id
1 'polypeptide(L)'
;MPITAQQLLQILPNAGAKAGVFVTVLNTAMQRYQIVGSKRVAAFIAQIGHESGQLVYVREIWGPTTQQAKYEGRKPGSYPRSNGACQRAQAR
;
A
#
# COMPACT_ATOMS: atom_id res chain seq x y z
N MET A 1 16.97 -8.52 9.44
CA MET A 1 17.52 -9.01 8.16
C MET A 1 16.87 -8.20 7.05
N PRO A 2 17.63 -7.45 6.23
CA PRO A 2 17.10 -6.73 5.09
C PRO A 2 16.72 -7.71 3.96
N ILE A 3 15.67 -7.40 3.20
CA ILE A 3 15.30 -8.14 2.00
C ILE A 3 16.09 -7.63 0.79
N THR A 4 16.52 -8.53 -0.09
CA THR A 4 17.22 -8.17 -1.34
C THR A 4 16.23 -7.97 -2.49
N ALA A 5 16.66 -7.30 -3.56
CA ALA A 5 15.85 -7.15 -4.77
C ALA A 5 15.50 -8.50 -5.41
N GLN A 6 16.45 -9.44 -5.43
CA GLN A 6 16.19 -10.80 -5.92
C GLN A 6 15.13 -11.52 -5.07
N GLN A 7 15.19 -11.41 -3.74
CA GLN A 7 14.18 -12.00 -2.87
C GLN A 7 12.81 -11.35 -3.07
N LEU A 8 12.77 -10.02 -3.25
CA LEU A 8 11.52 -9.32 -3.55
C LEU A 8 10.93 -9.76 -4.89
N LEU A 9 11.76 -9.99 -5.92
CA LEU A 9 11.31 -10.50 -7.21
C LEU A 9 10.80 -11.95 -7.15
N GLN A 10 11.34 -12.78 -6.24
CA GLN A 10 10.79 -14.12 -6.02
C GLN A 10 9.38 -14.07 -5.40
N ILE A 11 9.09 -13.05 -4.58
CA ILE A 11 7.79 -12.87 -3.93
C ILE A 11 6.81 -12.13 -4.87
N LEU A 12 7.29 -11.14 -5.62
CA LEU A 12 6.54 -10.26 -6.52
C LEU A 12 7.18 -10.25 -7.92
N PRO A 13 7.00 -11.32 -8.72
CA PRO A 13 7.68 -11.46 -10.01
C PRO A 13 7.32 -10.37 -11.02
N ASN A 14 6.12 -9.81 -10.95
CA ASN A 14 5.67 -8.76 -11.87
C ASN A 14 6.18 -7.36 -11.49
N ALA A 15 6.87 -7.21 -10.34
CA ALA A 15 7.43 -5.92 -9.94
C ALA A 15 8.60 -5.47 -10.84
N GLY A 16 9.32 -6.42 -11.47
CA GLY A 16 10.41 -6.13 -12.41
C GLY A 16 11.42 -5.10 -11.89
N ALA A 17 11.76 -4.10 -12.72
CA ALA A 17 12.69 -3.03 -12.35
C ALA A 17 12.24 -2.20 -11.13
N LYS A 18 10.93 -2.16 -10.81
CA LYS A 18 10.39 -1.42 -9.67
C LYS A 18 10.79 -2.05 -8.34
N ALA A 19 11.03 -3.37 -8.30
CA ALA A 19 11.51 -4.05 -7.10
C ALA A 19 12.79 -3.38 -6.57
N GLY A 20 13.74 -3.04 -7.44
CA GLY A 20 14.98 -2.36 -7.05
C GLY A 20 14.77 -0.98 -6.43
N VAL A 21 13.75 -0.24 -6.89
CA VAL A 21 13.40 1.08 -6.35
C VAL A 21 12.78 0.97 -4.95
N PHE A 22 11.92 -0.03 -4.74
CA PHE A 22 11.16 -0.17 -3.51
C PHE A 22 11.90 -0.93 -2.39
N VAL A 23 12.93 -1.72 -2.69
CA VAL A 23 13.69 -2.49 -1.67
C VAL A 23 14.22 -1.61 -0.53
N THR A 24 14.80 -0.45 -0.85
CA THR A 24 15.40 0.44 0.16
C THR A 24 14.35 1.02 1.10
N VAL A 25 13.22 1.50 0.56
CA VAL A 25 12.13 2.06 1.35
C VAL A 25 11.38 0.98 2.16
N LEU A 26 11.19 -0.22 1.60
CA LEU A 26 10.61 -1.36 2.32
C LEU A 26 11.50 -1.77 3.50
N ASN A 27 12.81 -1.89 3.30
CA ASN A 27 13.75 -2.22 4.38
C ASN A 27 13.74 -1.16 5.48
N THR A 28 13.71 0.12 5.11
CA THR A 28 13.62 1.23 6.07
C THR A 28 12.31 1.19 6.87
N ALA A 29 11.17 0.94 6.21
CA ALA A 29 9.88 0.83 6.86
C ALA A 29 9.81 -0.37 7.80
N MET A 30 10.28 -1.54 7.36
CA MET A 30 10.33 -2.75 8.18
C MET A 30 11.18 -2.55 9.44
N GLN A 31 12.34 -1.87 9.31
CA GLN A 31 13.17 -1.53 10.46
C GLN A 31 12.49 -0.53 11.40
N ARG A 32 11.90 0.55 10.86
CA ARG A 32 11.23 1.58 11.65
C ARG A 32 10.06 1.02 12.46
N TYR A 33 9.26 0.14 11.88
CA TYR A 33 8.07 -0.44 12.50
C TYR A 33 8.34 -1.80 13.17
N GLN A 34 9.60 -2.20 13.31
CA GLN A 34 9.99 -3.45 13.96
C GLN A 34 9.27 -4.68 13.36
N ILE A 35 9.09 -4.68 12.04
CA ILE A 35 8.58 -5.82 11.27
C ILE A 35 9.72 -6.83 11.16
N VAL A 36 9.92 -7.57 12.25
CA VAL A 36 11.00 -8.56 12.40
C VAL A 36 10.42 -9.97 12.28
N GLY A 37 11.16 -10.84 11.58
CA GLY A 37 10.80 -12.25 11.39
C GLY A 37 10.26 -12.54 10.00
N SER A 38 10.66 -13.68 9.44
CA SER A 38 10.36 -14.09 8.05
C SER A 38 8.86 -14.09 7.75
N LYS A 39 8.02 -14.60 8.65
CA LYS A 39 6.56 -14.65 8.47
C LYS A 39 5.91 -13.26 8.41
N ARG A 40 6.31 -12.33 9.27
CA ARG A 40 5.76 -10.97 9.29
C ARG A 40 6.21 -10.16 8.07
N VAL A 41 7.48 -10.30 7.69
CA VAL A 41 8.02 -9.70 6.47
C VAL A 41 7.28 -10.21 5.24
N ALA A 42 7.08 -11.52 5.13
CA ALA A 42 6.33 -12.11 4.02
C ALA A 42 4.87 -11.62 3.97
N ALA A 43 4.17 -11.60 5.11
CA ALA A 43 2.78 -11.13 5.18
C ALA A 43 2.66 -9.63 4.82
N PHE A 44 3.59 -8.80 5.32
CA PHE A 44 3.63 -7.37 5.00
C PHE A 44 3.86 -7.12 3.51
N ILE A 45 4.84 -7.79 2.90
CA ILE A 45 5.13 -7.66 1.48
C ILE A 45 4.01 -8.22 0.62
N ALA A 46 3.37 -9.32 1.04
CA ALA A 46 2.22 -9.90 0.35
C ALA A 46 1.04 -8.92 0.33
N GLN A 47 0.74 -8.25 1.45
CA GLN A 47 -0.32 -7.25 1.50
C GLN A 47 0.00 -6.08 0.56
N ILE A 48 1.21 -5.53 0.64
CA ILE A 48 1.64 -4.44 -0.26
C ILE A 48 1.51 -4.87 -1.72
N GLY A 49 1.97 -6.07 -2.06
CA GLY A 49 1.85 -6.63 -3.39
C GLY A 49 0.40 -6.81 -3.84
N HIS A 50 -0.50 -7.22 -2.94
CA HIS A 50 -1.92 -7.36 -3.27
C HIS A 50 -2.58 -6.01 -3.57
N GLU A 51 -2.38 -5.01 -2.72
CA GLU A 51 -3.00 -3.68 -2.86
C GLU A 51 -2.44 -2.87 -4.04
N SER A 52 -1.16 -3.04 -4.37
CA SER A 52 -0.48 -2.28 -5.43
C SER A 52 -0.37 -3.02 -6.78
N GLY A 53 -0.95 -4.22 -6.89
CA GLY A 53 -0.78 -5.08 -8.06
C GLY A 53 0.70 -5.42 -8.32
N GLN A 54 1.40 -5.89 -7.29
CA GLN A 54 2.84 -6.18 -7.30
C GLN A 54 3.71 -4.96 -7.59
N LEU A 55 3.39 -3.81 -6.98
CA LEU A 55 4.08 -2.52 -7.15
C LEU A 55 3.97 -1.94 -8.57
N VAL A 56 3.10 -2.51 -9.42
CA VAL A 56 2.83 -1.99 -10.76
C VAL A 56 2.05 -0.67 -10.69
N TYR A 57 1.16 -0.54 -9.71
CA TYR A 57 0.32 0.64 -9.53
C TYR A 57 0.72 1.39 -8.26
N VAL A 58 1.20 2.62 -8.43
CA VAL A 58 1.56 3.57 -7.34
C VAL A 58 0.48 4.65 -7.18
N ARG A 59 -0.63 4.49 -7.90
CA ARG A 59 -1.82 5.33 -7.81
C ARG A 59 -3.02 4.42 -7.97
N GLU A 60 -4.04 4.70 -7.19
CA GLU A 60 -5.34 4.06 -7.31
C GLU A 60 -5.84 4.16 -8.76
N ILE A 61 -6.11 3.00 -9.38
CA ILE A 61 -6.62 2.90 -10.76
C ILE A 61 -8.11 3.30 -10.82
N TRP A 62 -8.80 3.25 -9.68
CA TRP A 62 -10.22 3.54 -9.58
C TRP A 62 -10.50 5.03 -9.86
N GLY A 63 -11.16 5.29 -10.99
CA GLY A 63 -11.69 6.60 -11.36
C GLY A 63 -13.09 6.87 -10.78
N PRO A 64 -13.55 8.13 -10.77
CA PRO A 64 -14.81 8.53 -10.16
C PRO A 64 -15.99 7.78 -10.77
N THR A 65 -16.48 6.80 -10.03
CA THR A 65 -17.64 5.98 -10.40
C THR A 65 -18.76 6.23 -9.40
N THR A 66 -20.01 6.08 -9.84
CA THR A 66 -21.21 6.20 -8.99
C THR A 66 -21.21 5.26 -7.77
N GLN A 67 -20.37 4.22 -7.75
CA GLN A 67 -20.12 3.38 -6.58
C GLN A 67 -19.24 4.05 -5.51
N GLN A 68 -18.33 4.96 -5.89
CA GLN A 68 -17.42 5.67 -4.98
C GLN A 68 -18.19 6.62 -4.04
N ALA A 69 -19.25 7.27 -4.54
CA ALA A 69 -20.17 8.10 -3.75
C ALA A 69 -20.84 7.32 -2.59
N LYS A 70 -20.98 5.99 -2.71
CA LYS A 70 -21.53 5.14 -1.63
C LYS A 70 -20.51 4.84 -0.53
N TYR A 71 -19.21 4.84 -0.87
CA TYR A 71 -18.11 4.69 0.10
C TYR A 71 -17.80 6.00 0.82
N GLU A 72 -17.81 7.13 0.10
CA GLU A 72 -17.59 8.48 0.67
C GLU A 72 -18.72 8.95 1.61
N GLY A 73 -19.87 8.26 1.60
CA GLY A 73 -21.04 8.56 2.42
C GLY A 73 -21.13 7.86 3.77
N ARG A 74 -20.26 6.87 4.06
CA ARG A 74 -20.30 6.16 5.35
C ARG A 74 -19.37 6.81 6.37
N LYS A 75 -19.96 7.61 7.26
CA LYS A 75 -19.33 8.12 8.49
C LYS A 75 -18.82 6.95 9.36
N PRO A 76 -17.54 6.88 9.74
CA PRO A 76 -17.12 6.09 10.87
C PRO A 76 -17.45 6.87 12.14
N GLY A 77 -18.58 6.54 12.77
CA GLY A 77 -18.96 7.14 14.06
C GLY A 77 -19.40 8.60 13.97
N SER A 78 -20.40 8.94 14.77
CA SER A 78 -21.07 10.23 14.79
C SER A 78 -20.19 11.30 15.42
N TYR A 79 -19.55 12.16 14.63
CA TYR A 79 -19.20 13.53 15.06
C TYR A 79 -19.61 14.54 13.98
N PRO A 80 -20.11 15.74 14.36
CA PRO A 80 -20.69 16.68 13.42
C PRO A 80 -19.60 17.22 12.49
N ARG A 81 -19.92 17.24 11.19
CA ARG A 81 -19.04 17.74 10.14
C ARG A 81 -18.96 19.27 10.25
N SER A 82 -17.94 19.81 10.92
CA SER A 82 -17.65 21.24 10.85
C SER A 82 -16.81 21.52 9.60
N ASN A 83 -17.46 22.17 8.63
CA ASN A 83 -16.91 22.96 7.53
C ASN A 83 -15.68 22.41 6.77
N GLY A 84 -15.94 21.84 5.59
CA GLY A 84 -15.29 22.38 4.38
C GLY A 84 -14.00 21.75 3.86
N ALA A 85 -13.58 20.55 4.27
CA ALA A 85 -12.42 19.89 3.64
C ALA A 85 -12.68 18.40 3.35
N CYS A 86 -13.40 18.10 2.27
CA CYS A 86 -13.39 16.77 1.66
C CYS A 86 -12.18 16.69 0.73
N GLN A 87 -10.96 16.60 1.30
CA GLN A 87 -9.79 16.29 0.50
C GLN A 87 -9.83 14.80 0.16
N ARG A 88 -9.85 14.51 -1.16
CA ARG A 88 -9.80 13.19 -1.78
C ARG A 88 -8.92 12.22 -0.99
N ALA A 89 -9.54 11.21 -0.37
CA ALA A 89 -8.84 10.03 0.10
C ALA A 89 -8.59 9.11 -1.09
N GLN A 90 -7.68 9.51 -1.98
CA GLN A 90 -7.11 8.60 -2.98
C GLN A 90 -5.98 7.83 -2.31
N ALA A 91 -5.96 6.51 -2.44
CA ALA A 91 -4.82 5.71 -2.00
C ALA A 91 -3.56 6.14 -2.77
N ARG A 92 -2.54 6.57 -2.04
CA ARG A 92 -1.21 6.92 -2.58
C ARG A 92 -0.20 5.87 -2.17
#